data_AF-A0A3B8PP43-F1
#
_entry.id   AF-A0A3B8PP43-F1
#
_cell.length_a   1.000
_cell.length_b   1.000
_cell.length_c   1.000
_cell.angle_alpha   90.00
_cell.angle_beta   90.00
_cell.angle_gamma   90.00
#
_symmetry.space_group_name_H-M   'P 1'
#
loop_
_entity.id
_entity.type
_entity.pdbx_description
1 polymer ?
#
loop_
_entity_poly.entity_id
_entity_poly.type
_entity_poly.pdbx_seq_one_letter_code
_entity_poly.pdbx_strand_id
1 'polypeptide(L)'
;DVNAAVEGCFAAGATEVYVKDDGFRVRNIIRKRLDPRARLIPSGGPLLHGLDATFAGVLLVGFHAREGAPRSVLPHTWSSGRRRRYRFNGREAGELAAYAIVAGNDHGVPIVMVTGCDGLCREAREWLGDGVVAVSVKRVAADGSVVLDPPGITGPRITAGARQAIERSPELKPFRIRFPIHVTLQLKDDATTRGYVNWRDLNKPDWPGRRTGPRTIEAWLKSTRHLCL
;
A
#
# COMPACT_ATOMS: atom_id res chain seq x y z
N ASP A 1 -12.36 7.28 8.71
CA ASP A 1 -11.78 6.15 7.95
C ASP A 1 -11.16 5.12 8.87
N VAL A 2 -10.01 5.38 9.51
CA VAL A 2 -9.35 4.40 10.41
C VAL A 2 -10.28 3.86 11.49
N ASN A 3 -10.96 4.72 12.26
CA ASN A 3 -11.91 4.25 13.28
C ASN A 3 -13.08 3.43 12.69
N ALA A 4 -13.54 3.75 11.48
CA ALA A 4 -14.60 2.98 10.82
C ALA A 4 -14.09 1.57 10.44
N ALA A 5 -12.85 1.46 9.96
CA ALA A 5 -12.23 0.17 9.69
C ALA A 5 -12.05 -0.64 10.99
N VAL A 6 -11.57 0.00 12.06
CA VAL A 6 -11.44 -0.61 13.39
C VAL A 6 -12.79 -1.12 13.90
N GLU A 7 -13.84 -0.31 13.81
CA GLU A 7 -15.20 -0.67 14.19
C GLU A 7 -15.68 -1.91 13.43
N GLY A 8 -15.48 -1.94 12.10
CA GLY A 8 -15.84 -3.10 11.27
C GLY A 8 -15.09 -4.37 11.64
N CYS A 9 -13.79 -4.26 11.96
CA CYS A 9 -13.00 -5.41 12.42
C CYS A 9 -13.57 -6.00 13.73
N PHE A 10 -13.85 -5.16 14.73
CA PHE A 10 -14.43 -5.63 16.00
C PHE A 10 -15.85 -6.18 15.81
N ALA A 11 -16.65 -5.60 14.92
CA ALA A 11 -17.98 -6.11 14.58
C ALA A 11 -17.94 -7.51 13.93
N ALA A 12 -16.84 -7.87 13.28
CA ALA A 12 -16.57 -9.21 12.74
C ALA A 12 -15.92 -10.17 13.75
N GLY A 13 -15.71 -9.75 15.00
CA GLY A 13 -15.13 -10.59 16.05
C GLY A 13 -13.60 -10.55 16.16
N ALA A 14 -12.92 -9.57 15.55
CA ALA A 14 -11.50 -9.34 15.82
C ALA A 14 -11.28 -9.06 17.32
N THR A 15 -10.31 -9.72 17.94
CA THR A 15 -9.98 -9.52 19.37
C THR A 15 -8.99 -8.39 19.57
N GLU A 16 -8.13 -8.13 18.58
CA GLU A 16 -7.15 -7.05 18.60
C GLU A 16 -7.07 -6.37 17.23
N VAL A 17 -6.88 -5.05 17.24
CA VAL A 17 -6.66 -4.25 16.03
C VAL A 17 -5.49 -3.31 16.27
N TYR A 18 -4.45 -3.47 15.46
CA TYR A 18 -3.28 -2.60 15.49
C TYR A 18 -3.34 -1.60 14.33
N VAL A 19 -2.97 -0.35 14.61
CA VAL A 19 -2.94 0.73 13.63
C VAL A 19 -1.51 1.22 13.50
N LYS A 20 -1.00 1.25 12.27
CA LYS A 20 0.28 1.86 11.93
C LYS A 20 0.04 3.04 11.01
N ASP A 21 0.60 4.19 11.35
CA ASP A 21 0.58 5.37 10.48
C ASP A 21 1.72 5.28 9.49
N ASP A 22 1.37 5.05 8.22
CA ASP A 22 2.30 5.01 7.09
C ASP A 22 2.12 6.19 6.12
N GLY A 23 1.38 7.21 6.54
CA GLY A 23 1.24 8.44 5.77
C GLY A 23 2.52 9.28 5.80
N PHE A 24 2.56 10.34 4.98
CA PHE A 24 3.68 11.27 4.94
C PHE A 24 4.04 11.76 6.36
N ARG A 25 5.33 11.68 6.71
CA ARG A 25 5.88 12.03 8.04
C ARG A 25 5.34 11.23 9.23
N VAL A 26 4.49 10.22 9.03
CA VAL A 26 4.04 9.25 10.05
C VAL A 26 3.54 9.91 11.35
N ARG A 27 2.76 10.99 11.22
CA ARG A 27 2.22 11.84 12.32
C ARG A 27 0.78 12.33 12.03
N ASN A 28 0.02 11.54 11.30
CA ASN A 28 -1.31 11.82 10.77
C ASN A 28 -2.43 11.31 11.68
N ILE A 29 -2.19 10.23 12.43
CA ILE A 29 -3.16 9.70 13.39
C ILE A 29 -3.26 10.61 14.61
N ILE A 30 -4.46 11.16 14.84
CA ILE A 30 -4.77 11.93 16.05
C ILE A 30 -5.03 10.95 17.20
N ARG A 31 -3.98 10.63 17.98
CA ARG A 31 -4.04 9.61 19.05
C ARG A 31 -5.25 9.76 20.00
N LYS A 32 -5.60 10.99 20.39
CA LYS A 32 -6.73 11.27 21.30
C LYS A 32 -8.11 10.94 20.69
N ARG A 33 -8.18 10.73 19.38
CA ARG A 33 -9.42 10.42 18.64
C ARG A 33 -9.42 9.01 18.06
N LEU A 34 -8.34 8.23 18.24
CA LEU A 34 -8.30 6.84 17.81
C LEU A 34 -9.29 6.03 18.67
N ASP A 35 -9.97 5.06 18.07
CA ASP A 35 -10.82 4.11 18.80
C ASP A 35 -10.02 3.52 19.99
N PRO A 36 -10.54 3.59 21.23
CA PRO A 36 -9.79 3.18 22.42
C PRO A 36 -9.46 1.69 22.46
N ARG A 37 -10.11 0.86 21.64
CA ARG A 37 -9.82 -0.58 21.51
C ARG A 37 -8.64 -0.85 20.57
N ALA A 38 -8.24 0.11 19.74
CA ALA A 38 -7.11 -0.04 18.83
C ALA A 38 -5.77 0.26 19.50
N ARG A 39 -4.72 -0.45 19.09
CA ARG A 39 -3.34 -0.24 19.54
C ARG A 39 -2.54 0.49 18.46
N LEU A 40 -1.98 1.65 18.78
CA LEU A 40 -1.13 2.41 17.84
C LEU A 40 0.30 1.87 17.87
N ILE A 41 0.79 1.39 16.73
CA ILE A 41 2.18 0.99 16.54
C ILE A 41 3.05 2.25 16.42
N PRO A 42 4.20 2.33 17.14
CA PRO A 42 5.13 3.44 17.02
C PRO A 42 5.59 3.67 15.57
N SER A 43 5.74 4.94 15.20
CA SER A 43 6.22 5.32 13.88
C SER A 43 7.64 4.84 13.61
N GLY A 44 7.92 4.51 12.34
CA GLY A 44 9.24 4.06 11.88
C GLY A 44 9.29 2.56 11.58
N GLY A 45 10.51 2.02 11.53
CA GLY A 45 10.77 0.63 11.20
C GLY A 45 10.60 0.29 9.71
N PRO A 46 10.78 -0.99 9.34
CA PRO A 46 10.48 -1.48 7.99
C PRO A 46 8.99 -1.34 7.64
N LEU A 47 8.66 -1.58 6.37
CA LEU A 47 7.28 -1.71 5.94
C LEU A 47 6.59 -2.78 6.81
N LEU A 48 5.36 -2.50 7.26
CA LEU A 48 4.61 -3.42 8.13
C LEU A 48 5.31 -3.81 9.44
N HIS A 49 6.18 -2.95 9.97
CA HIS A 49 6.73 -3.14 11.32
C HIS A 49 5.59 -3.39 12.34
N GLY A 50 5.75 -4.42 13.16
CA GLY A 50 4.75 -4.87 14.13
C GLY A 50 3.76 -5.91 13.59
N LEU A 51 3.83 -6.26 12.31
CA LEU A 51 3.13 -7.41 11.74
C LEU A 51 3.93 -8.69 12.00
N ASP A 52 3.22 -9.78 12.31
CA ASP A 52 3.74 -11.14 12.34
C ASP A 52 2.68 -12.13 11.86
N ALA A 53 3.00 -13.42 11.93
CA ALA A 53 2.13 -14.49 11.44
C ALA A 53 0.86 -14.73 12.27
N THR A 54 0.68 -14.08 13.44
CA THR A 54 -0.53 -14.24 14.25
C THR A 54 -1.69 -13.37 13.78
N PHE A 55 -1.44 -12.44 12.85
CA PHE A 55 -2.47 -11.57 12.28
C PHE A 55 -3.29 -12.29 11.21
N ALA A 56 -4.61 -12.15 11.28
CA ALA A 56 -5.53 -12.72 10.28
C ALA A 56 -5.50 -11.98 8.93
N GLY A 57 -5.09 -10.71 8.92
CA GLY A 57 -5.09 -9.90 7.69
C GLY A 57 -4.62 -8.47 7.90
N VAL A 58 -4.26 -7.82 6.79
CA VAL A 58 -3.88 -6.41 6.73
C VAL A 58 -4.94 -5.62 5.95
N LEU A 59 -5.32 -4.46 6.49
CA LEU A 59 -6.20 -3.51 5.84
C LEU A 59 -5.40 -2.26 5.42
N LEU A 60 -5.37 -1.96 4.12
CA LEU A 60 -4.71 -0.75 3.60
C LEU A 60 -5.71 0.41 3.54
N VAL A 61 -5.71 1.24 4.59
CA VAL A 61 -6.72 2.29 4.79
C VAL A 61 -6.25 3.65 4.27
N GLY A 62 -7.02 4.26 3.36
CA GLY A 62 -6.74 5.60 2.84
C GLY A 62 -5.68 5.66 1.73
N PHE A 63 -5.44 4.52 1.06
CA PHE A 63 -4.43 4.37 0.03
C PHE A 63 -4.81 5.06 -1.28
N HIS A 64 -3.84 5.17 -2.20
CA HIS A 64 -4.02 5.61 -3.57
C HIS A 64 -3.37 4.62 -4.55
N ALA A 65 -3.78 4.70 -5.81
CA ALA A 65 -3.21 3.87 -6.86
C ALA A 65 -1.75 4.25 -7.16
N ARG A 66 -1.03 3.34 -7.82
CA ARG A 66 0.34 3.52 -8.29
C ARG A 66 0.50 4.70 -9.24
N GLU A 67 1.73 5.20 -9.37
CA GLU A 67 2.10 6.22 -10.35
C GLU A 67 1.60 5.87 -11.76
N GLY A 68 0.87 6.79 -12.37
CA GLY A 68 0.35 6.64 -13.72
C GLY A 68 -0.82 5.68 -13.87
N ALA A 69 -1.45 5.25 -12.77
CA ALA A 69 -2.73 4.54 -12.84
C ALA A 69 -3.82 5.45 -13.47
N PRO A 70 -4.54 4.98 -14.49
CA PRO A 70 -5.57 5.77 -15.16
C PRO A 70 -6.79 5.98 -14.24
N ARG A 71 -7.50 7.10 -14.40
CA ARG A 71 -8.74 7.43 -13.67
C ARG A 71 -8.61 7.16 -12.17
N SER A 72 -7.58 7.76 -11.57
CA SER A 72 -7.19 7.58 -10.17
C SER A 72 -6.98 8.94 -9.51
N VAL A 73 -7.31 9.06 -8.22
CA VAL A 73 -7.11 10.29 -7.45
C VAL A 73 -5.72 10.28 -6.84
N LEU A 74 -4.90 11.28 -7.18
CA LEU A 74 -3.51 11.44 -6.71
C LEU A 74 -2.62 10.19 -6.91
N PRO A 75 -2.61 9.56 -8.11
CA PRO A 75 -1.83 8.34 -8.33
C PRO A 75 -0.33 8.66 -8.25
N HIS A 76 0.36 7.97 -7.34
CA HIS A 76 1.82 8.03 -7.21
C HIS A 76 2.32 6.82 -6.42
N THR A 77 3.63 6.60 -6.47
CA THR A 77 4.30 5.55 -5.68
C THR A 77 5.44 6.19 -4.90
N TRP A 78 5.36 6.19 -3.57
CA TRP A 78 6.26 6.75 -2.55
C TRP A 78 6.52 8.26 -2.61
N SER A 79 6.55 8.85 -3.82
CA SER A 79 6.87 10.25 -4.02
C SER A 79 6.25 10.77 -5.31
N SER A 80 5.20 11.58 -5.16
CA SER A 80 4.56 12.31 -6.27
C SER A 80 5.55 13.26 -6.96
N GLY A 81 6.46 13.89 -6.22
CA GLY A 81 7.48 14.78 -6.79
C GLY A 81 8.53 14.09 -7.66
N ARG A 82 8.81 12.80 -7.41
CA ARG A 82 9.77 12.01 -8.20
C ARG A 82 9.12 11.19 -9.32
N ARG A 83 7.78 11.08 -9.31
CA ARG A 83 6.97 10.33 -10.30
C ARG A 83 7.49 8.91 -10.49
N ARG A 84 7.62 8.15 -9.40
CA ARG A 84 8.23 6.81 -9.41
C ARG A 84 7.27 5.80 -10.02
N ARG A 85 7.51 5.38 -11.26
CA ARG A 85 6.78 4.27 -11.88
C ARG A 85 7.57 2.98 -11.71
N TYR A 86 6.99 2.03 -10.99
CA TYR A 86 7.61 0.73 -10.76
C TYR A 86 7.01 -0.35 -11.64
N ARG A 87 7.86 -1.32 -12.00
CA ARG A 87 7.46 -2.63 -12.50
C ARG A 87 8.17 -3.72 -11.72
N PHE A 88 7.43 -4.74 -11.27
CA PHE A 88 7.97 -5.95 -10.66
C PHE A 88 7.73 -7.12 -11.62
N ASN A 89 8.78 -7.76 -12.11
CA ASN A 89 8.74 -8.76 -13.18
C ASN A 89 7.92 -8.28 -14.41
N GLY A 90 8.18 -7.05 -14.85
CA GLY A 90 7.49 -6.42 -15.99
C GLY A 90 6.07 -5.90 -15.72
N ARG A 91 5.46 -6.27 -14.59
CA ARG A 91 4.10 -5.87 -14.19
C ARG A 91 4.10 -4.54 -13.45
N GLU A 92 3.27 -3.59 -13.87
CA GLU A 92 3.12 -2.29 -13.20
C GLU A 92 2.75 -2.45 -11.72
N ALA A 93 3.49 -1.75 -10.86
CA ALA A 93 3.45 -1.91 -9.41
C ALA A 93 3.44 -0.56 -8.68
N GLY A 94 2.84 -0.55 -7.49
CA GLY A 94 2.81 0.58 -6.58
C GLY A 94 3.06 0.16 -5.15
N GLU A 95 2.68 1.04 -4.22
CA GLU A 95 2.76 0.79 -2.78
C GLU A 95 1.95 -0.45 -2.41
N LEU A 96 0.73 -0.59 -2.95
CA LEU A 96 -0.11 -1.78 -2.72
C LEU A 96 0.63 -3.10 -2.99
N ALA A 97 1.32 -3.19 -4.15
CA ALA A 97 2.06 -4.38 -4.50
C ALA A 97 3.23 -4.63 -3.53
N ALA A 98 3.94 -3.57 -3.12
CA ALA A 98 5.01 -3.69 -2.14
C ALA A 98 4.50 -4.17 -0.77
N TYR A 99 3.40 -3.59 -0.29
CA TYR A 99 2.73 -4.03 0.95
C TYR A 99 2.28 -5.49 0.87
N ALA A 100 1.67 -5.90 -0.25
CA ALA A 100 1.21 -7.26 -0.44
C ALA A 100 2.36 -8.28 -0.47
N ILE A 101 3.47 -7.96 -1.15
CA ILE A 101 4.66 -8.80 -1.20
C ILE A 101 5.26 -8.92 0.21
N VAL A 102 5.47 -7.81 0.94
CA VAL A 102 6.03 -7.87 2.30
C VAL A 102 5.11 -8.66 3.23
N ALA A 103 3.80 -8.37 3.25
CA ALA A 103 2.84 -9.08 4.09
C ALA A 103 2.86 -10.59 3.84
N GLY A 104 2.86 -11.02 2.57
CA GLY A 104 2.76 -12.45 2.25
C GLY A 104 4.09 -13.20 2.23
N ASN A 105 5.19 -12.59 1.80
CA ASN A 105 6.52 -13.22 1.78
C ASN A 105 7.16 -13.25 3.17
N ASP A 106 7.08 -12.16 3.95
CA ASP A 106 7.82 -12.05 5.21
C ASP A 106 6.99 -12.50 6.42
N HIS A 107 5.66 -12.32 6.36
CA HIS A 107 4.78 -12.60 7.51
C HIS A 107 3.74 -13.71 7.23
N GLY A 108 3.51 -14.06 5.97
CA GLY A 108 2.48 -15.03 5.61
C GLY A 108 1.06 -14.52 5.89
N VAL A 109 0.83 -13.21 5.83
CA VAL A 109 -0.46 -12.57 6.11
C VAL A 109 -1.05 -11.97 4.82
N PRO A 110 -2.36 -12.16 4.54
CA PRO A 110 -2.99 -11.57 3.36
C PRO A 110 -3.34 -10.08 3.54
N ILE A 111 -3.35 -9.34 2.44
CA ILE A 111 -4.08 -8.07 2.37
C ILE A 111 -5.55 -8.42 2.16
N VAL A 112 -6.39 -8.11 3.15
CA VAL A 112 -7.83 -8.50 3.14
C VAL A 112 -8.73 -7.36 2.70
N MET A 113 -8.29 -6.11 2.89
CA MET A 113 -9.03 -4.93 2.48
C MET A 113 -8.11 -3.83 1.95
N VAL A 114 -8.63 -3.07 0.99
CA VAL A 114 -8.12 -1.75 0.64
C VAL A 114 -9.24 -0.72 0.65
N THR A 115 -8.93 0.52 1.05
CA THR A 115 -9.83 1.67 0.85
C THR A 115 -9.09 2.89 0.31
N GLY A 116 -9.69 3.54 -0.67
CA GLY A 116 -9.09 4.65 -1.41
C GLY A 116 -9.95 5.12 -2.57
N CYS A 117 -9.37 5.20 -3.77
CA CYS A 117 -10.13 5.55 -4.98
C CYS A 117 -10.48 4.33 -5.85
N ASP A 118 -11.36 4.51 -6.84
CA ASP A 118 -11.72 3.45 -7.80
C ASP A 118 -10.50 2.85 -8.50
N GLY A 119 -9.50 3.68 -8.79
CA GLY A 119 -8.24 3.24 -9.37
C GLY A 119 -7.45 2.28 -8.48
N LEU A 120 -7.37 2.58 -7.19
CA LEU A 120 -6.78 1.67 -6.21
C LEU A 120 -7.57 0.36 -6.14
N CYS A 121 -8.90 0.44 -6.15
CA CYS A 121 -9.75 -0.74 -6.08
C CYS A 121 -9.55 -1.67 -7.30
N ARG A 122 -9.33 -1.11 -8.49
CA ARG A 122 -8.95 -1.88 -9.69
C ARG A 122 -7.56 -2.50 -9.53
N GLU A 123 -6.57 -1.70 -9.14
CA GLU A 123 -5.20 -2.19 -8.91
C GLU A 123 -5.13 -3.31 -7.87
N ALA A 124 -5.92 -3.23 -6.80
CA ALA A 124 -6.00 -4.25 -5.77
C ALA A 124 -6.51 -5.57 -6.33
N ARG A 125 -7.61 -5.55 -7.10
CA ARG A 125 -8.15 -6.75 -7.74
C ARG A 125 -7.20 -7.32 -8.79
N GLU A 126 -6.53 -6.46 -9.56
CA GLU A 126 -5.49 -6.91 -10.49
C GLU A 126 -4.44 -7.74 -9.73
N TRP A 127 -3.88 -7.22 -8.63
CA TRP A 127 -2.77 -7.86 -7.90
C TRP A 127 -3.19 -9.03 -7.01
N LEU A 128 -4.34 -8.93 -6.34
CA LEU A 128 -4.74 -9.80 -5.24
C LEU A 128 -5.94 -10.70 -5.60
N GLY A 129 -6.52 -10.52 -6.78
CA GLY A 129 -7.76 -11.20 -7.20
C GLY A 129 -9.03 -10.57 -6.61
N ASP A 130 -10.18 -11.07 -7.05
CA ASP A 130 -11.50 -10.55 -6.63
C ASP A 130 -11.88 -10.91 -5.19
N GLY A 131 -11.06 -11.71 -4.52
CA GLY A 131 -11.21 -12.04 -3.11
C GLY A 131 -11.04 -10.83 -2.19
N VAL A 132 -10.15 -9.89 -2.53
CA VAL A 132 -9.88 -8.72 -1.69
C VAL A 132 -11.09 -7.79 -1.61
N VAL A 133 -11.42 -7.32 -0.41
CA VAL A 133 -12.48 -6.32 -0.25
C VAL A 133 -11.92 -4.95 -0.62
N ALA A 134 -12.48 -4.32 -1.65
CA ALA A 134 -12.04 -3.01 -2.13
C ALA A 134 -13.15 -1.97 -1.98
N VAL A 135 -12.95 -0.99 -1.12
CA VAL A 135 -13.92 0.07 -0.82
C VAL A 135 -13.44 1.40 -1.42
N SER A 136 -14.21 1.93 -2.37
CA SER A 136 -13.95 3.25 -2.91
C SER A 136 -14.66 4.33 -2.09
N VAL A 137 -13.95 5.40 -1.82
CA VAL A 137 -14.43 6.59 -1.08
C VAL A 137 -14.27 7.88 -1.87
N LYS A 138 -13.64 7.81 -3.04
CA LYS A 138 -13.41 8.93 -3.96
C LYS A 138 -13.18 8.44 -5.37
N ARG A 139 -13.57 9.22 -6.37
CA ARG A 139 -13.45 8.83 -7.78
C ARG A 139 -13.06 10.00 -8.67
N VAL A 140 -12.57 9.66 -9.86
CA VAL A 140 -12.39 10.61 -10.96
C VAL A 140 -13.61 10.48 -11.86
N ALA A 141 -14.36 11.57 -12.04
CA ALA A 141 -15.52 11.64 -12.91
C ALA A 141 -15.11 11.63 -14.40
N ALA A 142 -16.09 11.51 -15.29
CA ALA A 142 -15.83 11.42 -16.74
C ALA A 142 -15.14 12.67 -17.31
N ASP A 143 -15.41 13.84 -16.75
CA ASP A 143 -14.80 15.12 -17.09
C ASP A 143 -13.42 15.35 -16.46
N GLY A 144 -12.90 14.37 -15.71
CA GLY A 144 -11.62 14.45 -15.01
C GLY A 144 -11.68 15.11 -13.63
N SER A 145 -12.84 15.64 -13.20
CA SER A 145 -13.00 16.19 -11.85
C SER A 145 -12.91 15.09 -10.78
N VAL A 146 -12.56 15.48 -9.56
CA VAL A 146 -12.49 14.57 -8.41
C VAL A 146 -13.75 14.71 -7.58
N VAL A 147 -14.44 13.58 -7.38
CA VAL A 147 -15.59 13.49 -6.47
C VAL A 147 -15.16 12.79 -5.19
N LEU A 148 -15.37 13.47 -4.06
CA LEU A 148 -15.14 12.95 -2.72
C LEU A 148 -16.50 12.60 -2.11
N ASP A 149 -16.69 11.34 -1.72
CA ASP A 149 -17.91 10.97 -1.01
C ASP A 149 -17.84 11.50 0.43
N PRO A 150 -18.94 12.01 1.01
CA PRO A 150 -18.92 12.64 2.33
C PRO A 150 -18.69 11.61 3.45
N PRO A 151 -18.12 12.02 4.60
CA PRO A 151 -17.83 11.11 5.72
C PRO A 151 -19.01 10.27 6.22
N GLY A 152 -20.23 10.82 6.18
CA GLY A 152 -21.46 10.10 6.55
C GLY A 152 -21.79 8.92 5.63
N ILE A 153 -21.19 8.87 4.44
CA ILE A 153 -21.33 7.77 3.47
C ILE A 153 -20.09 6.87 3.50
N THR A 154 -18.89 7.46 3.55
CA THR A 154 -17.65 6.67 3.51
C THR A 154 -17.42 5.88 4.79
N GLY A 155 -17.78 6.43 5.96
CA GLY A 155 -17.69 5.75 7.25
C GLY A 155 -18.41 4.40 7.25
N PRO A 156 -19.75 4.36 7.06
CA PRO A 156 -20.50 3.11 7.01
C PRO A 156 -20.00 2.11 5.96
N ARG A 157 -19.58 2.59 4.78
CA ARG A 157 -19.00 1.73 3.74
C ARG A 157 -17.68 1.09 4.17
N ILE A 158 -16.79 1.85 4.81
CA ILE A 158 -15.53 1.32 5.33
C ILE A 158 -15.82 0.32 6.45
N THR A 159 -16.74 0.63 7.38
CA THR A 159 -17.14 -0.30 8.46
C THR A 159 -17.66 -1.62 7.90
N ALA A 160 -18.58 -1.56 6.93
CA ALA A 160 -19.12 -2.76 6.29
C ALA A 160 -18.05 -3.55 5.52
N GLY A 161 -17.16 -2.85 4.79
CA GLY A 161 -16.07 -3.49 4.06
C GLY A 161 -15.04 -4.15 4.98
N ALA A 162 -14.69 -3.51 6.09
CA ALA A 162 -13.76 -4.08 7.07
C ALA A 162 -14.37 -5.31 7.75
N ARG A 163 -15.66 -5.27 8.09
CA ARG A 163 -16.38 -6.43 8.60
C ARG A 163 -16.32 -7.61 7.63
N GLN A 164 -16.71 -7.37 6.37
CA GLN A 164 -16.67 -8.38 5.32
C GLN A 164 -15.25 -8.93 5.10
N ALA A 165 -14.23 -8.06 5.15
CA ALA A 165 -12.85 -8.46 4.95
C ALA A 165 -12.34 -9.41 6.04
N ILE A 166 -12.72 -9.16 7.30
CA ILE A 166 -12.36 -10.04 8.42
C ILE A 166 -13.13 -11.36 8.36
N GLU A 167 -14.43 -11.33 8.08
CA GLU A 167 -15.25 -12.55 7.92
C GLU A 167 -14.68 -13.47 6.81
N ARG A 168 -14.15 -12.89 5.73
CA ARG A 168 -13.54 -13.62 4.61
C ARG A 168 -12.05 -13.90 4.77
N SER A 169 -11.39 -13.35 5.78
CA SER A 169 -9.94 -13.51 5.95
C SER A 169 -9.44 -14.96 5.95
N PRO A 170 -10.18 -15.97 6.47
CA PRO A 170 -9.74 -17.37 6.41
C PRO A 170 -9.69 -17.95 4.99
N GLU A 171 -10.40 -17.36 4.04
CA GLU A 171 -10.45 -17.80 2.64
C GLU A 171 -9.32 -17.18 1.78
N LEU A 172 -8.72 -16.09 2.27
CA LEU A 172 -7.75 -15.30 1.51
C LEU A 172 -6.34 -15.84 1.70
N LYS A 173 -5.64 -16.03 0.58
CA LYS A 173 -4.25 -16.50 0.59
C LYS A 173 -3.30 -15.30 0.60
N PRO A 174 -2.21 -15.35 1.39
CA PRO A 174 -1.16 -14.35 1.33
C PRO A 174 -0.57 -14.25 -0.08
N PHE A 175 -0.41 -13.03 -0.58
CA PHE A 175 0.22 -12.82 -1.88
C PHE A 175 1.71 -13.11 -1.79
N ARG A 176 2.21 -14.07 -2.57
CA ARG A 176 3.63 -14.43 -2.60
C ARG A 176 4.17 -14.32 -4.01
N ILE A 177 5.36 -13.73 -4.12
CA ILE A 177 6.16 -13.74 -5.34
C ILE A 177 7.44 -14.54 -5.13
N ARG A 178 7.91 -15.21 -6.19
CA ARG A 178 9.17 -15.94 -6.17
C ARG A 178 10.33 -14.98 -6.44
N PHE A 179 11.28 -14.91 -5.52
CA PHE A 179 12.55 -14.21 -5.72
C PHE A 179 13.58 -15.11 -6.45
N PRO A 180 14.55 -14.52 -7.18
CA PRO A 180 14.74 -13.08 -7.36
C PRO A 180 13.69 -12.46 -8.28
N ILE A 181 13.38 -11.18 -8.05
CA ILE A 181 12.48 -10.41 -8.92
C ILE A 181 13.26 -9.31 -9.64
N HIS A 182 12.92 -9.07 -10.89
CA HIS A 182 13.40 -7.92 -11.65
C HIS A 182 12.52 -6.71 -11.33
N VAL A 183 13.16 -5.64 -10.88
CA VAL A 183 12.49 -4.36 -10.59
C VAL A 183 13.00 -3.32 -11.57
N THR A 184 12.07 -2.67 -12.25
CA THR A 184 12.35 -1.46 -13.03
C THR A 184 11.72 -0.27 -12.34
N LEU A 185 12.50 0.79 -12.14
CA LEU A 185 12.06 2.08 -11.65
C LEU A 185 12.29 3.13 -12.73
N GLN A 186 11.22 3.78 -13.15
CA GLN A 186 11.27 4.96 -14.00
C GLN A 186 10.98 6.22 -13.16
N LEU A 187 11.85 7.23 -13.29
CA LEU A 187 11.73 8.53 -12.62
C LEU A 187 11.34 9.63 -13.60
N LYS A 188 11.02 10.83 -13.09
CA LYS A 188 10.56 11.95 -13.93
C LYS A 188 11.58 12.43 -14.98
N ASP A 189 12.87 12.47 -14.65
CA ASP A 189 13.92 13.05 -15.51
C ASP A 189 15.32 12.53 -15.14
N ASP A 190 16.31 12.94 -15.95
CA ASP A 190 17.72 12.57 -15.81
C ASP A 190 18.34 13.01 -14.48
N ALA A 191 18.12 14.28 -14.13
CA ALA A 191 18.66 14.89 -12.91
C ALA A 191 18.16 14.18 -11.65
N THR A 192 16.86 13.87 -11.59
CA THR A 192 16.24 13.12 -10.49
C THR A 192 16.82 11.72 -10.37
N THR A 193 17.07 11.07 -11.51
CA THR A 193 17.65 9.72 -11.55
C THR A 193 19.08 9.71 -11.03
N ARG A 194 19.93 10.66 -11.47
CA ARG A 194 21.29 10.82 -10.95
C ARG A 194 21.30 11.09 -9.45
N GLY A 195 20.47 12.03 -8.99
CA GLY A 195 20.37 12.36 -7.57
C GLY A 195 19.88 11.18 -6.72
N TYR A 196 18.94 10.40 -7.24
CA TYR A 196 18.43 9.22 -6.57
C TYR A 196 19.50 8.13 -6.42
N VAL A 197 20.24 7.83 -7.48
CA VAL A 197 21.32 6.83 -7.46
C VAL A 197 22.45 7.29 -6.54
N ASN A 198 22.89 8.55 -6.64
CA ASN A 198 23.93 9.07 -5.75
C ASN A 198 23.54 8.98 -4.27
N TRP A 199 22.30 9.34 -3.93
CA TRP A 199 21.81 9.18 -2.57
C TRP A 199 21.79 7.71 -2.14
N ARG A 200 21.41 6.79 -3.04
CA ARG A 200 21.39 5.36 -2.75
C ARG A 200 22.78 4.81 -2.48
N ASP A 201 23.74 5.11 -3.33
CA ASP A 201 25.12 4.62 -3.18
C ASP A 201 25.72 5.09 -1.84
N LEU A 202 25.41 6.32 -1.41
CA LEU A 202 25.89 6.87 -0.15
C LEU A 202 25.17 6.31 1.10
N ASN A 203 23.88 5.98 1.01
CA ASN A 203 23.05 5.66 2.19
C ASN A 203 22.65 4.19 2.29
N LYS A 204 22.75 3.44 1.19
CA LYS A 204 22.32 2.05 1.02
C LYS A 204 23.30 1.31 0.08
N PRO A 205 24.57 1.16 0.48
CA PRO A 205 25.63 0.63 -0.40
C PRO A 205 25.39 -0.83 -0.84
N ASP A 206 24.52 -1.57 -0.15
CA ASP A 206 24.12 -2.93 -0.51
C ASP A 206 22.93 -2.99 -1.48
N TRP A 207 22.42 -1.83 -1.93
CA TRP A 207 21.31 -1.76 -2.87
C TRP A 207 21.75 -2.19 -4.28
N PRO A 208 21.09 -3.19 -4.91
CA PRO A 208 21.57 -3.76 -6.18
C PRO A 208 21.16 -2.96 -7.42
N GLY A 209 20.59 -1.76 -7.26
CA GLY A 209 20.05 -0.97 -8.36
C GLY A 209 21.14 -0.35 -9.23
N ARG A 210 20.95 -0.40 -10.54
CA ARG A 210 21.84 0.22 -11.53
C ARG A 210 21.04 1.07 -12.48
N ARG A 211 21.57 2.25 -12.79
CA ARG A 211 21.00 3.12 -13.81
C ARG A 211 21.25 2.51 -15.19
N THR A 212 20.18 2.24 -15.93
CA THR A 212 20.24 1.67 -17.30
C THR A 212 19.82 2.68 -18.37
N GLY A 213 19.33 3.86 -17.98
CA GLY A 213 19.04 4.94 -18.91
C GLY A 213 18.85 6.30 -18.22
N PRO A 214 18.50 7.35 -18.99
CA PRO A 214 18.32 8.69 -18.44
C PRO A 214 17.33 8.71 -17.28
N ARG A 215 16.22 7.97 -17.41
CA ARG A 215 15.13 7.93 -16.43
C ARG A 215 14.94 6.58 -15.76
N THR A 216 15.80 5.60 -16.05
CA THR A 216 15.53 4.18 -15.75
C THR A 216 16.61 3.62 -14.85
N ILE A 217 16.17 2.92 -13.82
CA ILE A 217 16.98 2.13 -12.90
C ILE A 217 16.41 0.71 -12.90
N GLU A 218 17.29 -0.28 -12.91
CA GLU A 218 16.93 -1.69 -12.81
C GLU A 218 17.67 -2.37 -11.67
N ALA A 219 17.01 -3.35 -11.06
CA ALA A 219 17.56 -4.11 -9.95
C ALA A 219 17.04 -5.56 -9.99
N TRP A 220 17.88 -6.50 -9.55
CA TRP A 220 17.45 -7.85 -9.22
C TRP A 220 17.44 -7.99 -7.70
N LEU A 221 16.24 -8.07 -7.12
CA LEU A 221 16.08 -8.19 -5.69
C LEU A 221 16.02 -9.67 -5.31
N LYS A 222 16.76 -10.06 -4.27
CA LYS A 222 16.75 -11.44 -3.74
C LYS A 222 15.78 -11.63 -2.56
N SER A 223 15.28 -10.54 -2.00
CA SER A 223 14.33 -10.51 -0.90
C SER A 223 13.59 -9.16 -0.88
N THR A 224 12.69 -8.99 0.09
CA THR A 224 11.89 -7.78 0.33
C THR A 224 12.68 -6.57 0.85
N ARG A 225 13.91 -6.76 1.33
CA ARG A 225 14.74 -5.72 1.99
C ARG A 225 14.83 -4.40 1.22
N HIS A 226 14.88 -4.49 -0.11
CA HIS A 226 15.04 -3.37 -1.03
C HIS A 226 13.83 -3.17 -1.92
N LEU A 227 12.64 -3.62 -1.51
CA LEU A 227 11.41 -3.47 -2.30
C LEU A 227 10.84 -2.04 -2.20
N CYS A 228 10.92 -1.44 -1.01
CA CYS A 228 10.53 -0.06 -0.76
C CYS A 228 11.69 0.88 -1.11
N LEU A 229 11.71 1.32 -2.36
CA LEU A 229 12.75 2.17 -2.91
C LEU A 229 12.31 3.63 -3.06
#